data_AF-A0AAV9LXH8-F1
#
_entry.id   AF-A0AAV9LXH8-F1
#
_cell.length_a   1.000
_cell.length_b   1.000
_cell.length_c   1.000
_cell.angle_alpha   90.00
_cell.angle_beta   90.00
_cell.angle_gamma   90.00
#
_symmetry.space_group_name_H-M   'P 1'
#
loop_
_entity.id
_entity.type
_entity.pdbx_description
1 polymer ?
#
loop_
_entity_poly.entity_id
_entity_poly.type
_entity_poly.pdbx_seq_one_letter_code
_entity_poly.pdbx_strand_id
1 'polypeptide(L)'
;MFNYYTKFQLFSFFYFALIISLIILYDSLIANISSKSIVFQININSLKPPLAIRPLFSTKEETNNQVYLKEEEEDYAHLVPPYNLSLEERISWFKKNLPYFEILKSTNISRKFNGRMNEFFTSHYCSVQFFMTWISPTKSFGKREFFTLESLFKAHPKGCLIILSHTLDSPSGAMIFKPLVELGYRILLVTPDLYFLFENTPSKSWFIDLKNGKKDPGKIPLAQNLSNLIRLAVLYKYGGVYLDTDFIILKDFSRLRNSIGAQSVDTNGNWTRLNNALLIFDKRHPLVYKFIEEFAFNFDGNRWGYNGPYLVSRVVEKVKYYNFSILPPTAFYPMNWIRIKGLFFNAKNDSRWIQAKVLELNEKTYGIHLWNRQSKSMKIEQGSIIDRLISTHCVVCNDI
;
A
#
# COMPACT_ATOMS: atom_id res chain seq x y z
N MET A 1 57.92 14.73 35.51
CA MET A 1 56.95 14.43 34.43
C MET A 1 55.55 14.92 34.86
N PHE A 2 55.50 16.20 35.25
CA PHE A 2 54.27 16.94 35.55
C PHE A 2 53.66 17.41 34.22
N ASN A 3 52.35 17.68 34.20
CA ASN A 3 51.66 18.53 33.21
C ASN A 3 50.89 17.85 32.04
N TYR A 4 50.25 16.70 32.26
CA TYR A 4 49.24 16.17 31.30
C TYR A 4 47.80 16.13 31.85
N TYR A 5 47.60 15.85 33.14
CA TYR A 5 46.26 15.71 33.73
C TYR A 5 45.52 17.05 33.92
N THR A 6 46.22 18.13 34.25
CA THR A 6 45.63 19.47 34.41
C THR A 6 45.21 20.10 33.07
N LYS A 7 45.92 19.79 31.97
CA LYS A 7 45.55 20.26 30.62
C LYS A 7 44.26 19.63 30.11
N PHE A 8 43.99 18.36 30.44
CA PHE A 8 42.80 17.65 29.97
C PHE A 8 41.51 18.14 30.65
N GLN A 9 41.57 18.47 31.95
CA GLN A 9 40.43 19.03 32.67
C GLN A 9 40.10 20.48 32.23
N LEU A 10 41.11 21.30 31.97
CA LEU A 10 40.91 22.65 31.43
C LEU A 10 40.27 22.62 30.04
N PHE A 11 40.74 21.74 29.13
CA PHE A 11 40.14 21.59 27.80
C PHE A 11 38.67 21.11 27.86
N SER A 12 38.34 20.20 28.77
CA SER A 12 36.96 19.75 28.95
C SER A 12 36.04 20.85 29.47
N PHE A 13 36.53 21.73 30.33
CA PHE A 13 35.72 22.82 30.90
C PHE A 13 35.45 23.92 29.87
N PHE A 14 36.44 24.30 29.06
CA PHE A 14 36.25 25.27 27.97
C PHE A 14 35.30 24.75 26.89
N TYR A 15 35.36 23.45 26.57
CA TYR A 15 34.44 22.86 25.58
C TYR A 15 32.99 22.85 26.09
N PHE A 16 32.77 22.56 27.37
CA PHE A 16 31.44 22.58 27.98
C PHE A 16 30.86 24.01 28.07
N ALA A 17 31.69 24.99 28.44
CA ALA A 17 31.30 26.40 28.47
C ALA A 17 30.94 26.94 27.08
N LEU A 18 31.65 26.50 26.03
CA LEU A 18 31.40 26.90 24.65
C LEU A 18 30.09 26.31 24.11
N ILE A 19 29.76 25.06 24.48
CA ILE A 19 28.46 24.45 24.15
C ILE A 19 27.31 25.20 24.85
N ILE A 20 27.45 25.53 26.13
CA ILE A 20 26.42 26.29 26.87
C ILE A 20 26.24 27.69 26.26
N SER A 21 27.35 28.36 25.90
CA SER A 21 27.29 29.67 25.22
C SER A 21 26.59 29.59 23.87
N LEU A 22 26.81 28.53 23.08
CA LEU A 22 26.13 28.31 21.80
C LEU A 22 24.63 28.04 21.99
N ILE A 23 24.23 27.32 23.04
CA ILE A 23 22.81 27.07 23.36
C ILE A 23 22.13 28.39 23.76
N ILE A 24 22.75 29.20 24.62
CA ILE A 24 22.21 30.50 25.03
C ILE A 24 22.10 31.46 23.83
N LEU A 25 23.11 31.48 22.95
CA LEU A 25 23.07 32.28 21.72
C LEU A 25 21.96 31.80 20.78
N TYR A 26 21.75 30.49 20.65
CA TYR A 26 20.68 29.92 19.83
C TYR A 26 19.29 30.27 20.37
N ASP A 27 19.06 30.14 21.68
CA ASP A 27 17.79 30.51 22.31
C ASP A 27 17.51 32.01 22.19
N SER A 28 18.53 32.85 22.34
CA SER A 28 18.40 34.30 22.13
C SER A 28 18.09 34.66 20.66
N LEU A 29 18.59 33.88 19.69
CA LEU A 29 18.29 34.08 18.28
C LEU A 29 16.85 33.67 17.94
N ILE A 30 16.36 32.55 18.51
CA ILE A 30 14.97 32.12 18.35
C ILE A 30 13.99 33.09 19.02
N ALA A 31 14.33 33.60 20.21
CA ALA A 31 13.52 34.63 20.87
C ALA A 31 13.44 35.92 20.05
N ASN A 32 14.51 36.30 19.35
CA ASN A 32 14.55 37.49 18.50
C ASN A 32 13.85 37.30 17.12
N ILE A 33 13.72 36.06 16.66
CA ILE A 33 12.92 35.73 15.47
C ILE A 33 11.43 35.62 15.81
N SER A 34 11.10 35.15 17.03
CA SER A 34 9.72 35.06 17.52
C SER A 34 9.07 36.40 17.83
N SER A 35 9.83 37.50 17.92
CA SER A 35 9.31 38.85 18.23
C SER A 35 8.96 39.68 16.99
N LYS A 36 9.18 39.17 15.78
CA LYS A 36 8.74 39.81 14.52
C LYS A 36 7.52 39.11 13.93
N SER A 37 6.37 39.29 14.57
CA SER A 37 5.08 39.04 13.93
C SER A 37 4.78 40.16 12.94
N ILE A 38 4.87 39.86 11.64
CA ILE A 38 4.38 40.73 10.56
C ILE A 38 2.85 40.69 10.60
N VAL A 39 2.23 41.78 11.02
CA VAL A 39 0.79 42.02 10.94
C VAL A 39 0.45 42.38 9.49
N PHE A 40 -0.12 41.45 8.73
CA PHE A 40 -0.77 41.75 7.45
C PHE A 40 -2.22 42.14 7.71
N GLN A 41 -2.50 43.44 7.64
CA GLN A 41 -3.83 44.01 7.73
C GLN A 41 -4.42 44.04 6.32
N ILE A 42 -5.25 43.06 5.96
CA ILE A 42 -5.99 43.07 4.69
C ILE A 42 -7.34 43.74 4.94
N ASN A 43 -7.50 44.92 4.34
CA ASN A 43 -8.72 45.70 4.32
C ASN A 43 -9.62 45.17 3.19
N ILE A 44 -10.69 44.44 3.51
CA ILE A 44 -11.71 44.02 2.54
C ILE A 44 -12.99 44.80 2.82
N ASN A 45 -13.07 46.00 2.26
CA ASN A 45 -14.34 46.66 2.00
C ASN A 45 -14.52 46.76 0.48
N SER A 46 -15.69 46.29 0.04
CA SER A 46 -16.28 46.32 -1.31
C SER A 46 -16.11 45.05 -2.15
N LEU A 47 -17.20 44.27 -2.21
CA LEU A 47 -17.84 43.77 -3.43
C LEU A 47 -19.15 43.07 -3.04
N LYS A 48 -20.27 43.60 -3.53
CA LYS A 48 -21.64 43.06 -3.33
C LYS A 48 -21.85 41.79 -4.16
N PRO A 49 -22.73 40.86 -3.72
CA PRO A 49 -23.00 39.60 -4.43
C PRO A 49 -24.05 39.77 -5.55
N PRO A 50 -24.01 38.99 -6.64
CA PRO A 50 -25.16 38.85 -7.51
C PRO A 50 -26.03 37.64 -7.11
N LEU A 51 -27.28 37.99 -6.81
CA LEU A 51 -28.56 37.33 -7.04
C LEU A 51 -28.66 35.79 -7.06
N ALA A 52 -29.50 35.33 -6.13
CA ALA A 52 -30.22 34.07 -6.14
C ALA A 52 -31.06 33.89 -7.42
N ILE A 53 -30.93 32.72 -8.04
CA ILE A 53 -31.89 32.20 -9.01
C ILE A 53 -32.73 31.13 -8.30
N ARG A 54 -34.05 31.38 -8.21
CA ARG A 54 -35.06 30.40 -7.82
C ARG A 54 -35.26 29.39 -8.95
N PRO A 55 -35.44 28.08 -8.70
CA PRO A 55 -36.00 27.17 -9.69
C PRO A 55 -37.53 27.18 -9.61
N LEU A 56 -38.20 27.21 -10.77
CA LEU A 56 -39.66 27.20 -10.89
C LEU A 56 -40.10 26.05 -11.82
N PHE A 57 -41.02 25.21 -11.31
CA PHE A 57 -41.86 24.14 -11.90
C PHE A 57 -41.18 23.05 -12.75
N SER A 58 -41.12 21.78 -12.31
CA SER A 58 -42.18 20.75 -12.19
C SER A 58 -42.83 20.36 -13.53
N THR A 59 -42.44 19.18 -14.02
CA THR A 59 -43.37 18.22 -14.62
C THR A 59 -43.12 16.85 -13.99
N LYS A 60 -44.20 16.24 -13.51
CA LYS A 60 -44.27 14.88 -13.00
C LYS A 60 -44.03 13.91 -14.15
N GLU A 61 -43.15 12.94 -13.95
CA GLU A 61 -43.22 11.64 -14.65
C GLU A 61 -42.81 10.54 -13.66
N GLU A 62 -43.84 9.80 -13.25
CA GLU A 62 -43.90 8.38 -12.96
C GLU A 62 -42.79 7.72 -12.12
N THR A 63 -43.15 7.52 -10.86
CA THR A 63 -42.69 6.43 -10.01
C THR A 63 -42.80 5.08 -10.71
N ASN A 64 -41.68 4.43 -11.00
CA ASN A 64 -41.62 2.96 -11.00
C ASN A 64 -40.21 2.41 -10.76
N ASN A 65 -40.11 1.65 -9.66
CA ASN A 65 -39.12 0.61 -9.38
C ASN A 65 -37.65 1.01 -9.19
N GLN A 66 -37.34 1.53 -8.00
CA GLN A 66 -36.06 1.24 -7.35
C GLN A 66 -35.99 -0.27 -7.02
N VAL A 67 -35.56 -1.07 -7.99
CA VAL A 67 -34.99 -2.38 -7.70
C VAL A 67 -33.58 -2.12 -7.18
N TYR A 68 -33.43 -1.94 -5.87
CA TYR A 68 -32.15 -2.23 -5.24
C TYR A 68 -31.93 -3.74 -5.36
N LEU A 69 -31.30 -4.17 -6.45
CA LEU A 69 -30.66 -5.47 -6.50
C LEU A 69 -29.56 -5.43 -5.44
N LYS A 70 -29.87 -5.94 -4.25
CA LYS A 70 -28.86 -6.51 -3.37
C LYS A 70 -28.29 -7.71 -4.13
N GLU A 71 -27.35 -7.45 -5.03
CA GLU A 71 -26.41 -8.49 -5.43
C GLU A 71 -25.62 -8.81 -4.16
N GLU A 72 -25.99 -9.91 -3.51
CA GLU A 72 -25.09 -10.55 -2.57
C GLU A 72 -23.86 -10.95 -3.38
N GLU A 73 -22.85 -10.08 -3.46
CA GLU A 73 -21.51 -10.47 -3.93
C GLU A 73 -21.05 -11.59 -3.00
N GLU A 74 -21.24 -12.83 -3.46
CA GLU A 74 -20.67 -14.02 -2.84
C GLU A 74 -19.15 -13.89 -2.81
N ASP A 75 -18.55 -14.37 -1.73
CA ASP A 75 -17.13 -14.16 -1.43
C ASP A 75 -16.24 -15.16 -2.19
N TYR A 76 -16.24 -15.03 -3.51
CA TYR A 76 -15.51 -15.95 -4.37
C TYR A 76 -13.99 -15.78 -4.30
N ALA A 77 -13.51 -14.66 -3.76
CA ALA A 77 -12.09 -14.42 -3.51
C ALA A 77 -11.50 -15.41 -2.49
N HIS A 78 -12.34 -15.96 -1.61
CA HIS A 78 -11.97 -16.91 -0.58
C HIS A 78 -12.33 -18.37 -0.93
N LEU A 79 -12.78 -18.65 -2.16
CA LEU A 79 -12.99 -20.02 -2.63
C LEU A 79 -11.70 -20.84 -2.51
N VAL A 80 -11.79 -21.93 -1.75
CA VAL A 80 -10.73 -22.91 -1.55
C VAL A 80 -11.27 -24.30 -1.81
N PRO A 81 -10.44 -25.21 -2.34
CA PRO A 81 -10.84 -26.61 -2.48
C PRO A 81 -11.11 -27.21 -1.09
N PRO A 82 -12.06 -28.17 -0.99
CA PRO A 82 -12.25 -28.96 0.22
C PRO A 82 -10.96 -29.57 0.76
N TYR A 83 -10.94 -29.80 2.07
CA TYR A 83 -9.80 -30.46 2.72
C TYR A 83 -9.60 -31.88 2.17
N ASN A 84 -8.34 -32.32 2.15
CA ASN A 84 -7.92 -33.68 1.80
C ASN A 84 -8.21 -34.18 0.37
N LEU A 85 -8.50 -33.28 -0.58
CA LEU A 85 -8.58 -33.69 -1.99
C LEU A 85 -7.22 -34.11 -2.57
N SER A 86 -7.24 -35.15 -3.42
CA SER A 86 -6.14 -35.52 -4.31
C SER A 86 -5.80 -34.38 -5.28
N LEU A 87 -4.69 -34.50 -6.01
CA LEU A 87 -4.34 -33.52 -7.04
C LEU A 87 -5.41 -33.48 -8.14
N GLU A 88 -5.84 -34.64 -8.62
CA GLU A 88 -6.84 -34.79 -9.68
C GLU A 88 -8.21 -34.24 -9.25
N GLU A 89 -8.63 -34.56 -8.02
CA GLU A 89 -9.89 -34.08 -7.46
C GLU A 89 -9.90 -32.56 -7.30
N ARG A 90 -8.77 -31.96 -6.88
CA ARG A 90 -8.64 -30.51 -6.75
C ARG A 90 -8.65 -29.81 -8.09
N ILE A 91 -8.03 -30.39 -9.12
CA ILE A 91 -8.11 -29.88 -10.49
C ILE A 91 -9.55 -29.95 -11.01
N SER A 92 -10.25 -31.07 -10.76
CA SER A 92 -11.66 -31.25 -11.15
C SER A 92 -12.56 -30.23 -10.45
N TRP A 93 -12.39 -30.07 -9.13
CA TRP A 93 -13.07 -29.05 -8.34
C TRP A 93 -12.82 -27.65 -8.89
N PHE A 94 -11.57 -27.32 -9.20
CA PHE A 94 -11.23 -26.01 -9.74
C PHE A 94 -11.87 -25.76 -11.10
N LYS A 95 -11.84 -26.74 -12.01
CA LYS A 95 -12.53 -26.65 -13.31
C LYS A 95 -14.03 -26.39 -13.15
N LYS A 96 -14.68 -27.09 -12.22
CA LYS A 96 -16.10 -26.90 -11.91
C LYS A 96 -16.39 -25.49 -11.38
N ASN A 97 -15.49 -24.95 -10.57
CA ASN A 97 -15.66 -23.63 -9.94
C ASN A 97 -15.04 -22.46 -10.72
N LEU A 98 -14.36 -22.74 -11.84
CA LEU A 98 -13.71 -21.73 -12.68
C LEU A 98 -14.63 -20.56 -13.07
N PRO A 99 -15.93 -20.78 -13.38
CA PRO A 99 -16.86 -19.69 -13.68
C PRO A 99 -17.11 -18.70 -12.54
N TYR A 100 -16.83 -19.05 -11.28
CA TYR A 100 -17.02 -18.13 -10.14
C TYR A 100 -15.83 -17.19 -9.92
N PHE A 101 -14.68 -17.47 -10.53
CA PHE A 101 -13.53 -16.58 -10.47
C PHE A 101 -13.61 -15.50 -11.55
N GLU A 102 -14.47 -14.49 -11.33
CA GLU A 102 -14.73 -13.40 -12.29
C GLU A 102 -13.46 -12.71 -12.80
N ILE A 103 -12.47 -12.51 -11.92
CA ILE A 103 -11.18 -11.90 -12.29
C ILE A 103 -10.39 -12.71 -13.34
N LEU A 104 -10.68 -14.00 -13.53
CA LEU A 104 -10.04 -14.84 -14.55
C LEU A 104 -10.73 -14.78 -15.93
N LYS A 105 -11.89 -14.13 -16.00
CA LYS A 105 -12.67 -14.00 -17.21
C LYS A 105 -12.19 -12.80 -18.02
N SER A 106 -12.25 -12.96 -19.35
CA SER A 106 -12.12 -11.83 -20.27
C SER A 106 -13.50 -11.25 -20.50
N THR A 107 -13.84 -10.15 -19.82
CA THR A 107 -15.13 -9.46 -19.93
C THR A 107 -15.03 -8.27 -20.90
N ASN A 108 -16.15 -7.60 -21.18
CA ASN A 108 -16.15 -6.34 -21.92
C ASN A 108 -15.36 -5.24 -21.18
N ILE A 109 -15.40 -5.26 -19.84
CA ILE A 109 -14.73 -4.28 -18.99
C ILE A 109 -13.22 -4.57 -18.97
N SER A 110 -12.82 -5.84 -18.76
CA SER A 110 -11.40 -6.19 -18.74
C SER A 110 -10.73 -5.91 -20.08
N ARG A 111 -11.38 -6.15 -21.22
CA ARG A 111 -10.83 -5.82 -22.56
C ARG A 111 -10.53 -4.32 -22.78
N LYS A 112 -11.15 -3.43 -21.99
CA LYS A 112 -10.87 -1.99 -22.00
C LYS A 112 -9.68 -1.61 -21.10
N PHE A 113 -9.10 -2.55 -20.35
CA PHE A 113 -8.01 -2.32 -19.40
C PHE A 113 -6.86 -1.51 -20.01
N ASN A 114 -6.27 -1.97 -21.12
CA ASN A 114 -5.14 -1.28 -21.73
C ASN A 114 -5.50 0.15 -22.19
N GLY A 115 -6.69 0.34 -22.77
CA GLY A 115 -7.18 1.65 -23.18
C GLY A 115 -7.32 2.61 -22.00
N ARG A 116 -7.97 2.17 -20.92
CA ARG A 116 -8.17 2.96 -19.69
C ARG A 116 -6.85 3.28 -18.99
N MET A 117 -5.91 2.34 -18.96
CA MET A 117 -4.57 2.57 -18.43
C MET A 117 -3.83 3.65 -19.23
N ASN A 118 -3.86 3.57 -20.57
CA ASN A 118 -3.22 4.57 -21.42
C ASN A 118 -3.87 5.94 -21.26
N GLU A 119 -5.20 6.02 -21.31
CA GLU A 119 -5.94 7.27 -21.09
C GLU A 119 -5.59 7.91 -19.74
N PHE A 120 -5.55 7.11 -18.67
CA PHE A 120 -5.20 7.61 -17.34
C PHE A 120 -3.80 8.20 -17.30
N PHE A 121 -2.80 7.52 -17.87
CA PHE A 121 -1.42 8.00 -17.90
C PHE A 121 -1.20 9.18 -18.86
N THR A 122 -1.97 9.30 -19.94
CA THR A 122 -1.88 10.46 -20.84
C THR A 122 -2.57 11.69 -20.27
N SER A 123 -3.63 11.51 -19.49
CA SER A 123 -4.43 12.61 -18.95
C SER A 123 -3.88 13.17 -17.63
N HIS A 124 -2.90 12.49 -17.00
CA HIS A 124 -2.42 12.85 -15.68
C HIS A 124 -0.89 12.84 -15.58
N TYR A 125 -0.35 13.90 -14.98
CA TYR A 125 1.03 13.89 -14.49
C TYR A 125 1.09 13.21 -13.12
N CYS A 126 1.90 12.15 -13.01
CA CYS A 126 2.08 11.35 -11.79
C CYS A 126 3.51 11.49 -11.28
N SER A 127 3.70 12.10 -10.11
CA SER A 127 5.03 12.18 -9.46
C SER A 127 5.55 10.80 -9.05
N VAL A 128 4.66 9.94 -8.56
CA VAL A 128 4.88 8.52 -8.28
C VAL A 128 3.63 7.76 -8.71
N GLN A 129 3.82 6.60 -9.31
CA GLN A 129 2.74 5.72 -9.77
C GLN A 129 2.62 4.53 -8.82
N PHE A 130 1.45 4.36 -8.22
CA PHE A 130 1.14 3.32 -7.26
C PHE A 130 0.17 2.31 -7.83
N PHE A 131 0.40 1.04 -7.50
CA PHE A 131 -0.44 -0.09 -7.86
C PHE A 131 -0.84 -0.85 -6.60
N MET A 132 -2.13 -1.16 -6.49
CA MET A 132 -2.69 -2.06 -5.49
C MET A 132 -3.53 -3.12 -6.19
N THR A 133 -3.78 -4.24 -5.52
CA THR A 133 -4.69 -5.27 -6.03
C THR A 133 -5.77 -5.56 -4.99
N TRP A 134 -7.02 -5.57 -5.44
CA TRP A 134 -8.16 -5.93 -4.61
C TRP A 134 -9.04 -6.95 -5.33
N ILE A 135 -9.07 -8.18 -4.84
CA ILE A 135 -9.85 -9.28 -5.45
C ILE A 135 -11.11 -9.59 -4.64
N SER A 136 -11.14 -9.20 -3.37
CA SER A 136 -12.26 -9.43 -2.45
C SER A 136 -13.51 -8.62 -2.82
N PRO A 137 -14.70 -9.01 -2.32
CA PRO A 137 -15.95 -8.27 -2.54
C PRO A 137 -15.85 -6.80 -2.15
N THR A 138 -16.61 -5.94 -2.83
CA THR A 138 -16.63 -4.48 -2.60
C THR A 138 -16.98 -4.16 -1.14
N LYS A 139 -17.95 -4.89 -0.57
CA LYS A 139 -18.39 -4.75 0.83
C LYS A 139 -17.29 -5.00 1.88
N SER A 140 -16.22 -5.68 1.50
CA SER A 140 -15.10 -5.98 2.40
C SER A 140 -14.01 -4.91 2.40
N PHE A 141 -14.08 -3.93 1.48
CA PHE A 141 -13.17 -2.79 1.45
C PHE A 141 -13.61 -1.80 2.53
N GLY A 142 -12.98 -1.87 3.70
CA GLY A 142 -13.41 -1.15 4.89
C GLY A 142 -12.63 0.13 5.15
N LYS A 143 -12.91 0.74 6.31
CA LYS A 143 -12.21 1.93 6.79
C LYS A 143 -10.69 1.72 6.87
N ARG A 144 -10.24 0.52 7.21
CA ARG A 144 -8.80 0.18 7.33
C ARG A 144 -8.07 0.30 6.01
N GLU A 145 -8.62 -0.31 4.97
CA GLU A 145 -8.08 -0.22 3.62
C GLU A 145 -8.20 1.20 3.09
N PHE A 146 -9.27 1.93 3.45
CA PHE A 146 -9.42 3.33 3.10
C PHE A 146 -8.31 4.21 3.72
N PHE A 147 -7.90 3.96 4.98
CA PHE A 147 -6.79 4.69 5.62
C PHE A 147 -5.45 4.48 4.91
N THR A 148 -5.23 3.34 4.27
CA THR A 148 -4.07 3.13 3.39
C THR A 148 -4.06 4.16 2.27
N LEU A 149 -5.22 4.46 1.68
CA LEU A 149 -5.35 5.46 0.62
C LEU A 149 -5.12 6.87 1.16
N GLU A 150 -5.70 7.19 2.31
CA GLU A 150 -5.54 8.52 2.92
C GLU A 150 -4.09 8.81 3.24
N SER A 151 -3.41 7.88 3.92
CA SER A 151 -1.99 8.03 4.26
C SER A 151 -1.10 8.07 3.01
N LEU A 152 -1.42 7.29 1.96
CA LEU A 152 -0.75 7.36 0.67
C LEU A 152 -0.86 8.77 0.07
N PHE A 153 -2.06 9.33 -0.02
CA PHE A 153 -2.28 10.64 -0.63
C PHE A 153 -1.82 11.81 0.25
N LYS A 154 -1.73 11.61 1.56
CA LYS A 154 -1.04 12.54 2.47
C LYS A 154 0.44 12.64 2.15
N ALA A 155 1.12 11.50 2.00
CA ALA A 155 2.54 11.43 1.67
C ALA A 155 2.83 11.79 0.19
N HIS A 156 1.86 11.51 -0.70
CA HIS A 156 1.97 11.72 -2.14
C HIS A 156 0.78 12.49 -2.73
N PRO A 157 0.64 13.80 -2.46
CA PRO A 157 -0.49 14.59 -2.97
C PRO A 157 -0.57 14.67 -4.50
N LYS A 158 0.57 14.48 -5.18
CA LYS A 158 0.67 14.44 -6.65
C LYS A 158 0.93 13.01 -7.17
N GLY A 159 0.69 12.00 -6.35
CA GLY A 159 0.76 10.60 -6.75
C GLY A 159 -0.45 10.20 -7.60
N CYS A 160 -0.33 9.06 -8.28
CA CYS A 160 -1.43 8.40 -8.95
C CYS A 160 -1.58 6.99 -8.41
N LEU A 161 -2.81 6.59 -8.10
CA LEU A 161 -3.11 5.25 -7.60
C LEU A 161 -3.96 4.50 -8.61
N ILE A 162 -3.50 3.31 -9.00
CA ILE A 162 -4.26 2.37 -9.81
C ILE A 162 -4.56 1.14 -8.95
N ILE A 163 -5.83 0.81 -8.81
CA ILE A 163 -6.28 -0.39 -8.10
C ILE A 163 -6.81 -1.38 -9.11
N LEU A 164 -6.07 -2.49 -9.27
CA LEU A 164 -6.47 -3.60 -10.13
C LEU A 164 -7.52 -4.44 -9.38
N SER A 165 -8.78 -4.30 -9.78
CA SER A 165 -9.91 -4.93 -9.11
C SER A 165 -11.09 -5.10 -10.05
N HIS A 166 -11.67 -6.30 -10.08
CA HIS A 166 -12.93 -6.56 -10.75
C HIS A 166 -14.12 -5.99 -9.96
N THR A 167 -14.10 -6.15 -8.64
CA THR A 167 -15.20 -5.80 -7.74
C THR A 167 -15.30 -4.28 -7.51
N LEU A 168 -14.17 -3.60 -7.32
CA LEU A 168 -14.15 -2.14 -7.13
C LEU A 168 -14.31 -1.35 -8.43
N ASP A 169 -14.12 -1.95 -9.60
CA ASP A 169 -14.38 -1.31 -10.91
C ASP A 169 -15.89 -1.35 -11.22
N SER A 170 -16.67 -0.76 -10.31
CA SER A 170 -18.13 -0.78 -10.25
C SER A 170 -18.67 0.56 -9.72
N PRO A 171 -19.97 0.87 -9.89
CA PRO A 171 -20.58 2.07 -9.30
C PRO A 171 -20.45 2.13 -7.77
N SER A 172 -20.64 1.00 -7.08
CA SER A 172 -20.47 0.90 -5.63
C SER A 172 -19.02 1.14 -5.20
N GLY A 173 -18.05 0.59 -5.95
CA GLY A 173 -16.65 0.91 -5.78
C GLY A 173 -16.41 2.40 -5.95
N ALA A 174 -16.87 3.03 -7.03
CA ALA A 174 -16.73 4.46 -7.26
C ALA A 174 -17.26 5.32 -6.10
N MET A 175 -18.35 4.92 -5.44
CA MET A 175 -18.87 5.61 -4.26
C MET A 175 -17.91 5.56 -3.05
N ILE A 176 -17.21 4.43 -2.83
CA ILE A 176 -16.22 4.31 -1.75
C ILE A 176 -15.09 5.33 -1.94
N PHE A 177 -14.59 5.50 -3.17
CA PHE A 177 -13.44 6.35 -3.47
C PHE A 177 -13.81 7.80 -3.78
N LYS A 178 -15.10 8.11 -3.94
CA LYS A 178 -15.61 9.45 -4.25
C LYS A 178 -15.03 10.56 -3.36
N PRO A 179 -14.92 10.41 -2.02
CA PRO A 179 -14.36 11.47 -1.18
C PRO A 179 -12.92 11.85 -1.55
N LEU A 180 -12.09 10.90 -1.96
CA LEU A 180 -10.71 11.18 -2.37
C LEU A 180 -10.66 11.83 -3.77
N VAL A 181 -11.51 11.37 -4.69
CA VAL A 181 -11.60 11.94 -6.04
C VAL A 181 -12.11 13.38 -5.99
N GLU A 182 -13.08 13.69 -5.13
CA GLU A 182 -13.59 15.05 -4.91
C GLU A 182 -12.53 16.00 -4.32
N LEU A 183 -11.57 15.47 -3.56
CA LEU A 183 -10.38 16.20 -3.11
C LEU A 183 -9.31 16.38 -4.21
N GLY A 184 -9.55 15.88 -5.42
CA GLY A 184 -8.66 16.00 -6.57
C GLY A 184 -7.56 14.94 -6.63
N TYR A 185 -7.63 13.88 -5.82
CA TYR A 185 -6.69 12.78 -5.90
C TYR A 185 -6.94 11.89 -7.13
N ARG A 186 -5.85 11.39 -7.71
CA ARG A 186 -5.87 10.65 -8.98
C ARG A 186 -5.95 9.16 -8.70
N ILE A 187 -7.14 8.61 -8.87
CA ILE A 187 -7.43 7.19 -8.61
C ILE A 187 -8.04 6.57 -9.86
N LEU A 188 -7.50 5.43 -10.29
CA LEU A 188 -8.11 4.58 -11.30
C LEU A 188 -8.46 3.23 -10.69
N LEU A 189 -9.76 2.93 -10.61
CA LEU A 189 -10.25 1.58 -10.35
C LEU A 189 -10.38 0.88 -11.71
N VAL A 190 -9.77 -0.29 -11.88
CA VAL A 190 -9.77 -0.95 -13.20
C VAL A 190 -9.73 -2.47 -13.09
N THR A 191 -10.62 -3.13 -13.83
CA THR A 191 -10.61 -4.59 -13.99
C THR A 191 -9.41 -5.00 -14.85
N PRO A 192 -8.48 -5.83 -14.35
CA PRO A 192 -7.32 -6.23 -15.13
C PRO A 192 -7.67 -7.17 -16.28
N ASP A 193 -7.08 -6.95 -17.46
CA ASP A 193 -6.96 -7.99 -18.47
C ASP A 193 -5.73 -8.85 -18.17
N LEU A 194 -5.95 -10.02 -17.57
CA LEU A 194 -4.85 -10.92 -17.18
C LEU A 194 -4.08 -11.49 -18.38
N TYR A 195 -4.74 -11.73 -19.53
CA TYR A 195 -4.02 -12.22 -20.73
C TYR A 195 -3.06 -11.16 -21.23
N PHE A 196 -3.53 -9.91 -21.31
CA PHE A 196 -2.68 -8.78 -21.65
C PHE A 196 -1.58 -8.56 -20.61
N LEU A 197 -1.91 -8.60 -19.31
CA LEU A 197 -0.96 -8.31 -18.24
C LEU A 197 0.20 -9.33 -18.21
N PHE A 198 -0.09 -10.60 -18.47
CA PHE A 198 0.89 -11.68 -18.45
C PHE A 198 1.64 -11.87 -19.78
N GLU A 199 1.24 -11.14 -20.82
CA GLU A 199 1.86 -11.23 -22.14
C GLU A 199 3.37 -10.94 -22.13
N ASN A 200 4.10 -11.65 -23.00
CA ASN A 200 5.56 -11.60 -23.09
C ASN A 200 6.31 -12.00 -21.81
N THR A 201 5.66 -12.80 -20.96
CA THR A 201 6.29 -13.43 -19.79
C THR A 201 5.85 -14.89 -19.65
N PRO A 202 6.61 -15.74 -18.95
CA PRO A 202 6.22 -17.14 -18.71
C PRO A 202 4.91 -17.31 -17.94
N SER A 203 4.45 -16.26 -17.26
CA SER A 203 3.17 -16.30 -16.53
C SER A 203 1.95 -16.47 -17.44
N LYS A 204 2.04 -16.13 -18.74
CA LYS A 204 0.99 -16.42 -19.73
C LYS A 204 0.77 -17.93 -19.87
N SER A 205 1.84 -18.71 -19.96
CA SER A 205 1.74 -20.18 -20.03
C SER A 205 1.16 -20.75 -18.74
N TRP A 206 1.70 -20.33 -17.59
CA TRP A 206 1.18 -20.74 -16.28
C TRP A 206 -0.32 -20.46 -16.15
N PHE A 207 -0.77 -19.30 -16.59
CA PHE A 207 -2.18 -18.90 -16.52
C PHE A 207 -3.08 -19.76 -17.41
N ILE A 208 -2.63 -20.06 -18.64
CA ILE A 208 -3.32 -20.96 -19.56
C ILE A 208 -3.39 -22.37 -18.97
N ASP A 209 -2.28 -22.88 -18.43
CA ASP A 209 -2.21 -24.21 -17.83
C ASP A 209 -3.09 -24.32 -16.59
N LEU A 210 -3.16 -23.29 -15.75
CA LEU A 210 -4.09 -23.21 -14.64
C LEU A 210 -5.54 -23.34 -15.13
N LYS A 211 -5.97 -22.49 -16.07
CA LYS A 211 -7.36 -22.49 -16.57
C LYS A 211 -7.75 -23.79 -17.27
N ASN A 212 -6.80 -24.44 -17.95
CA ASN A 212 -7.02 -25.72 -18.61
C ASN A 212 -6.92 -26.93 -17.66
N GLY A 213 -6.63 -26.69 -16.37
CA GLY A 213 -6.43 -27.72 -15.35
C GLY A 213 -5.22 -28.61 -15.61
N LYS A 214 -4.18 -28.07 -16.25
CA LYS A 214 -2.85 -28.68 -16.35
C LYS A 214 -1.95 -28.25 -15.20
N LYS A 215 -2.29 -27.16 -14.50
CA LYS A 215 -1.63 -26.71 -13.28
C LYS A 215 -2.57 -26.85 -12.10
N ASP A 216 -2.07 -27.45 -11.03
CA ASP A 216 -2.77 -27.51 -9.75
C ASP A 216 -2.88 -26.11 -9.12
N PRO A 217 -4.08 -25.60 -8.77
CA PRO A 217 -4.23 -24.32 -8.06
C PRO A 217 -3.75 -24.37 -6.59
N GLY A 218 -3.67 -25.56 -6.00
CA GLY A 218 -3.28 -25.80 -4.62
C GLY A 218 -4.36 -25.44 -3.58
N LYS A 219 -4.00 -25.56 -2.31
CA LYS A 219 -4.91 -25.40 -1.14
C LYS A 219 -4.99 -23.97 -0.61
N ILE A 220 -4.05 -23.11 -0.95
CA ILE A 220 -4.07 -21.69 -0.59
C ILE A 220 -5.03 -20.95 -1.54
N PRO A 221 -5.87 -20.01 -1.04
CA PRO A 221 -6.83 -19.29 -1.88
C PRO A 221 -6.18 -18.74 -3.15
N LEU A 222 -6.77 -19.04 -4.30
CA LEU A 222 -6.19 -18.67 -5.60
C LEU A 222 -6.01 -17.15 -5.70
N ALA A 223 -6.93 -16.36 -5.14
CA ALA A 223 -6.83 -14.89 -5.12
C ALA A 223 -5.51 -14.41 -4.47
N GLN A 224 -5.03 -15.06 -3.42
CA GLN A 224 -3.75 -14.69 -2.78
C GLN A 224 -2.57 -14.94 -3.73
N ASN A 225 -2.54 -16.11 -4.36
CA ASN A 225 -1.50 -16.47 -5.32
C ASN A 225 -1.56 -15.59 -6.58
N LEU A 226 -2.77 -15.29 -7.06
CA LEU A 226 -2.99 -14.42 -8.19
C LEU A 226 -2.55 -12.98 -7.90
N SER A 227 -2.82 -12.46 -6.69
CA SER A 227 -2.31 -11.15 -6.25
C SER A 227 -0.78 -11.10 -6.20
N ASN A 228 -0.12 -12.20 -5.80
CA ASN A 228 1.34 -12.33 -5.86
C ASN A 228 1.90 -12.28 -7.29
N LEU A 229 1.14 -12.75 -8.28
CA LEU A 229 1.56 -12.66 -9.68
C LEU A 229 1.22 -11.31 -10.31
N ILE A 230 0.01 -10.79 -10.08
CA ILE A 230 -0.45 -9.49 -10.61
C ILE A 230 0.50 -8.37 -10.21
N ARG A 231 0.98 -8.35 -8.95
CA ARG A 231 1.93 -7.34 -8.48
C ARG A 231 3.24 -7.32 -9.25
N LEU A 232 3.75 -8.49 -9.61
CA LEU A 232 4.98 -8.62 -10.39
C LEU A 232 4.73 -8.21 -11.84
N ALA A 233 3.62 -8.68 -12.42
CA ALA A 233 3.29 -8.41 -13.81
C ALA A 233 2.99 -6.93 -14.08
N VAL A 234 2.27 -6.25 -13.17
CA VAL A 234 1.99 -4.81 -13.31
C VAL A 234 3.26 -3.98 -13.18
N LEU A 235 4.14 -4.30 -12.23
CA LEU A 235 5.45 -3.63 -12.12
C LEU A 235 6.35 -3.89 -13.33
N TYR A 236 6.37 -5.12 -13.86
CA TYR A 236 7.15 -5.39 -15.06
C TYR A 236 6.63 -4.59 -16.26
N LYS A 237 5.31 -4.45 -16.40
CA LYS A 237 4.69 -3.77 -17.55
C LYS A 237 4.73 -2.24 -17.44
N TYR A 238 4.54 -1.68 -16.25
CA TYR A 238 4.37 -0.23 -16.05
C TYR A 238 5.47 0.42 -15.21
N GLY A 239 6.21 -0.35 -14.41
CA GLY A 239 7.13 0.18 -13.39
C GLY A 239 6.37 0.80 -12.22
N GLY A 240 7.06 1.56 -11.37
CA GLY A 240 6.46 2.30 -10.26
C GLY A 240 6.53 1.54 -8.94
N VAL A 241 5.51 1.73 -8.10
CA VAL A 241 5.41 1.16 -6.75
C VAL A 241 4.20 0.23 -6.68
N TYR A 242 4.41 -1.00 -6.27
CA TYR A 242 3.33 -1.85 -5.77
C TYR A 242 3.33 -1.83 -4.25
N LEU A 243 2.15 -1.78 -3.65
CA LEU A 243 1.96 -2.03 -2.22
C LEU A 243 0.63 -2.76 -1.95
N ASP A 244 0.60 -3.59 -0.90
CA ASP A 244 -0.64 -4.19 -0.40
C ASP A 244 -1.57 -3.11 0.20
N THR A 245 -2.87 -3.40 0.32
CA THR A 245 -3.90 -2.45 0.78
C THR A 245 -3.94 -2.24 2.29
N ASP A 246 -2.96 -2.78 3.02
CA ASP A 246 -2.85 -2.77 4.47
C ASP A 246 -1.53 -2.13 4.92
N PHE A 247 -1.17 -1.02 4.27
CA PHE A 247 -0.02 -0.20 4.62
C PHE A 247 -0.47 1.15 5.19
N ILE A 248 0.24 1.65 6.21
CA ILE A 248 0.18 3.08 6.55
C ILE A 248 1.40 3.75 5.95
N ILE A 249 1.22 4.70 5.04
CA ILE A 249 2.32 5.40 4.36
C ILE A 249 2.66 6.64 5.18
N LEU A 250 3.92 6.78 5.58
CA LEU A 250 4.39 7.87 6.45
C LEU A 250 5.29 8.87 5.73
N LYS A 251 5.91 8.47 4.61
CA LYS A 251 6.86 9.32 3.89
C LYS A 251 6.80 9.16 2.40
N ASP A 252 7.35 10.17 1.72
CA ASP A 252 7.49 10.21 0.28
C ASP A 252 8.50 9.15 -0.25
N PHE A 253 8.06 8.35 -1.20
CA PHE A 253 8.83 7.33 -1.91
C PHE A 253 9.54 7.84 -3.17
N SER A 254 9.44 9.12 -3.55
CA SER A 254 9.93 9.60 -4.86
C SER A 254 11.43 9.38 -5.09
N ARG A 255 12.21 9.26 -4.00
CA ARG A 255 13.65 8.99 -4.03
C ARG A 255 14.02 7.50 -4.00
N LEU A 256 13.04 6.62 -3.86
CA LEU A 256 13.25 5.17 -3.85
C LEU A 256 13.11 4.63 -5.28
N ARG A 257 14.01 3.74 -5.67
CA ARG A 257 14.03 3.15 -7.01
C ARG A 257 14.70 1.79 -6.98
N ASN A 258 14.11 0.81 -7.68
CA ASN A 258 14.59 -0.57 -7.72
C ASN A 258 14.88 -1.09 -6.30
N SER A 259 13.86 -1.06 -5.43
CA SER A 259 13.96 -1.37 -4.02
C SER A 259 12.99 -2.46 -3.60
N ILE A 260 13.45 -3.32 -2.69
CA ILE A 260 12.66 -4.34 -2.00
C ILE A 260 12.93 -4.25 -0.50
N GLY A 261 11.91 -4.43 0.33
CA GLY A 261 12.07 -4.40 1.77
C GLY A 261 12.43 -5.77 2.36
N ALA A 262 13.39 -5.78 3.29
CA ALA A 262 13.65 -6.92 4.15
C ALA A 262 12.57 -7.01 5.23
N GLN A 263 11.83 -8.11 5.27
CA GLN A 263 10.86 -8.39 6.34
C GLN A 263 11.55 -8.78 7.65
N SER A 264 12.70 -9.45 7.59
CA SER A 264 13.46 -9.86 8.76
C SER A 264 14.96 -9.92 8.47
N VAL A 265 15.75 -9.81 9.54
CA VAL A 265 17.22 -9.88 9.52
C VAL A 265 17.72 -10.88 10.58
N ASP A 266 18.94 -11.36 10.43
CA ASP A 266 19.66 -12.14 11.44
C ASP A 266 20.34 -11.22 12.48
N THR A 267 21.09 -11.81 13.41
CA THR A 267 21.82 -11.06 14.45
C THR A 267 22.94 -10.16 13.91
N ASN A 268 23.41 -10.42 12.68
CA ASN A 268 24.46 -9.66 12.01
C ASN A 268 23.88 -8.55 11.11
N GLY A 269 22.55 -8.42 11.04
CA GLY A 269 21.87 -7.45 10.19
C GLY A 269 21.68 -7.90 8.73
N ASN A 270 22.07 -9.13 8.37
CA ASN A 270 21.79 -9.66 7.05
C ASN A 270 20.31 -10.02 6.95
N TRP A 271 19.68 -9.70 5.82
CA TRP A 271 18.29 -10.06 5.61
C TRP A 271 18.12 -11.59 5.59
N THR A 272 17.06 -12.09 6.22
CA THR A 272 16.66 -13.51 6.23
C THR A 272 15.36 -13.75 5.48
N ARG A 273 14.62 -12.67 5.22
CA ARG A 273 13.39 -12.70 4.43
C ARG A 273 13.21 -11.38 3.71
N LEU A 274 13.00 -11.44 2.41
CA LEU A 274 12.43 -10.34 1.65
C LEU A 274 10.93 -10.54 1.51
N ASN A 275 10.20 -9.46 1.30
CA ASN A 275 8.75 -9.49 1.16
C ASN A 275 8.32 -8.68 -0.07
N ASN A 276 7.30 -9.17 -0.76
CA ASN A 276 6.77 -8.59 -1.98
C ASN A 276 5.45 -7.83 -1.75
N ALA A 277 5.06 -7.59 -0.50
CA ALA A 277 3.95 -6.72 -0.10
C ALA A 277 4.22 -5.25 -0.45
N LEU A 278 5.48 -4.89 -0.67
CA LEU A 278 5.89 -3.63 -1.29
C LEU A 278 7.08 -3.87 -2.22
N LEU A 279 7.01 -3.35 -3.43
CA LEU A 279 8.05 -3.47 -4.46
C LEU A 279 8.12 -2.17 -5.25
N ILE A 280 9.32 -1.65 -5.46
CA ILE A 280 9.55 -0.40 -6.21
C ILE A 280 10.50 -0.73 -7.34
N PHE A 281 10.05 -0.74 -8.59
CA PHE A 281 10.91 -1.14 -9.71
C PHE A 281 10.61 -0.35 -10.97
N ASP A 282 11.66 -0.12 -11.75
CA ASP A 282 11.53 0.41 -13.09
C ASP A 282 10.75 -0.57 -13.99
N LYS A 283 10.09 0.00 -15.00
CA LYS A 283 9.45 -0.78 -16.05
C LYS A 283 10.46 -1.73 -16.69
N ARG A 284 10.04 -2.99 -16.90
CA ARG A 284 10.84 -4.08 -17.47
C ARG A 284 12.11 -4.44 -16.70
N HIS A 285 12.20 -4.12 -15.42
CA HIS A 285 13.38 -4.44 -14.64
C HIS A 285 13.67 -5.96 -14.66
N PRO A 286 14.88 -6.41 -15.02
CA PRO A 286 15.20 -7.84 -15.18
C PRO A 286 14.97 -8.71 -13.95
N LEU A 287 15.20 -8.16 -12.75
CA LEU A 287 14.91 -8.87 -11.49
C LEU A 287 13.42 -9.18 -11.32
N VAL A 288 12.52 -8.28 -11.76
CA VAL A 288 11.08 -8.53 -11.71
C VAL A 288 10.69 -9.63 -12.69
N TYR A 289 11.33 -9.68 -13.86
CA TYR A 289 11.14 -10.79 -14.80
C TYR A 289 11.56 -12.13 -14.18
N LYS A 290 12.69 -12.16 -13.45
CA LYS A 290 13.14 -13.36 -12.72
C LYS A 290 12.16 -13.79 -11.63
N PHE A 291 11.50 -12.84 -10.95
CA PHE A 291 10.40 -13.17 -10.03
C PHE A 291 9.21 -13.81 -10.76
N ILE A 292 8.84 -13.30 -11.94
CA ILE A 292 7.75 -13.86 -12.75
C ILE A 292 8.10 -15.26 -13.27
N GLU A 293 9.34 -15.48 -13.71
CA GLU A 293 9.86 -16.79 -14.10
C GLU A 293 9.77 -17.80 -12.95
N GLU A 294 10.28 -17.43 -11.77
CA GLU A 294 10.23 -18.28 -10.58
C GLU A 294 8.77 -18.59 -10.20
N PHE A 295 7.86 -17.61 -10.30
CA PHE A 295 6.45 -17.84 -10.04
C PHE A 295 5.90 -18.90 -11.01
N ALA A 296 6.09 -18.71 -12.32
CA ALA A 296 5.50 -19.58 -13.33
C ALA A 296 6.02 -21.02 -13.25
N PHE A 297 7.35 -21.18 -13.13
CA PHE A 297 8.00 -22.50 -13.18
C PHE A 297 7.92 -23.23 -11.86
N ASN A 298 8.07 -22.52 -10.74
CA ASN A 298 8.12 -23.11 -9.41
C ASN A 298 6.87 -22.79 -8.59
N PHE A 299 5.72 -22.51 -9.22
CA PHE A 299 4.46 -22.32 -8.50
C PHE A 299 4.11 -23.54 -7.64
N ASP A 300 3.83 -23.31 -6.36
CA ASP A 300 3.21 -24.29 -5.47
C ASP A 300 2.11 -23.63 -4.64
N GLY A 301 0.87 -23.86 -5.05
CA GLY A 301 -0.33 -23.33 -4.39
C GLY A 301 -0.64 -24.02 -3.05
N ASN A 302 0.11 -25.02 -2.62
CA ASN A 302 -0.13 -25.74 -1.35
C ASN A 302 0.63 -25.13 -0.16
N ARG A 303 1.58 -24.23 -0.42
CA ARG A 303 2.48 -23.68 0.61
C ARG A 303 2.26 -22.18 0.78
N TRP A 304 1.82 -21.78 1.97
CA TRP A 304 1.61 -20.37 2.26
C TRP A 304 2.93 -19.57 2.20
N GLY A 305 2.88 -18.40 1.57
CA GLY A 305 4.04 -17.52 1.36
C GLY A 305 5.02 -17.98 0.28
N TYR A 306 4.91 -19.22 -0.20
CA TYR A 306 5.89 -19.83 -1.11
C TYR A 306 6.04 -19.08 -2.43
N ASN A 307 4.91 -18.60 -2.98
CA ASN A 307 4.83 -17.83 -4.22
C ASN A 307 4.93 -16.31 -4.01
N GLY A 308 5.19 -15.86 -2.77
CA GLY A 308 5.28 -14.45 -2.41
C GLY A 308 6.62 -14.11 -1.75
N PRO A 309 6.68 -13.85 -0.43
CA PRO A 309 7.94 -13.52 0.26
C PRO A 309 9.05 -14.57 0.07
N TYR A 310 8.71 -15.86 -0.02
CA TYR A 310 9.70 -16.91 -0.25
C TYR A 310 10.22 -16.94 -1.68
N LEU A 311 9.38 -16.61 -2.65
CA LEU A 311 9.78 -16.52 -4.04
C LEU A 311 10.81 -15.42 -4.24
N VAL A 312 10.52 -14.21 -3.80
CA VAL A 312 11.44 -13.08 -4.00
C VAL A 312 12.75 -13.26 -3.26
N SER A 313 12.72 -13.90 -2.08
CA SER A 313 13.93 -14.27 -1.34
C SER A 313 14.79 -15.26 -2.13
N ARG A 314 14.22 -16.38 -2.59
CA ARG A 314 14.95 -17.41 -3.36
C ARG A 314 15.59 -16.87 -4.63
N VAL A 315 14.92 -15.94 -5.32
CA VAL A 315 15.46 -15.32 -6.52
C VAL A 315 16.60 -14.38 -6.15
N VAL A 316 16.44 -13.54 -5.12
CA VAL A 316 17.48 -12.59 -4.71
C VAL A 316 18.75 -13.30 -4.20
N GLU A 317 18.63 -14.44 -3.51
CA GLU A 317 19.80 -15.25 -3.08
C GLU A 317 20.66 -15.73 -4.25
N LYS A 318 20.07 -15.93 -5.42
CA LYS A 318 20.73 -16.52 -6.59
C LYS A 318 21.30 -15.49 -7.56
N VAL A 319 20.92 -14.22 -7.44
CA VAL A 319 21.27 -13.18 -8.41
C VAL A 319 22.34 -12.25 -7.84
N LYS A 320 23.40 -12.00 -8.63
CA LYS A 320 24.56 -11.22 -8.19
C LYS A 320 24.74 -9.87 -8.89
N TYR A 321 24.02 -9.63 -10.00
CA TYR A 321 24.36 -8.57 -10.96
C TYR A 321 23.21 -7.62 -11.31
N TYR A 322 22.13 -7.58 -10.54
CA TYR A 322 21.05 -6.63 -10.77
C TYR A 322 21.23 -5.36 -9.93
N ASN A 323 20.88 -4.22 -10.50
CA ASN A 323 20.91 -2.93 -9.80
C ASN A 323 19.64 -2.75 -8.98
N PHE A 324 19.68 -3.09 -7.69
CA PHE A 324 18.57 -2.89 -6.77
C PHE A 324 19.08 -2.71 -5.33
N SER A 325 18.25 -2.14 -4.48
CA SER A 325 18.52 -1.93 -3.05
C SER A 325 17.62 -2.80 -2.20
N ILE A 326 18.20 -3.42 -1.17
CA ILE A 326 17.44 -4.06 -0.09
C ILE A 326 17.34 -3.06 1.04
N LEU A 327 16.11 -2.62 1.33
CA LEU A 327 15.83 -1.67 2.41
C LEU A 327 15.66 -2.43 3.73
N PRO A 328 16.16 -1.88 4.86
CA PRO A 328 16.09 -2.56 6.15
C PRO A 328 14.63 -2.71 6.61
N PRO A 329 14.34 -3.62 7.58
CA PRO A 329 13.00 -3.77 8.12
C PRO A 329 12.38 -2.46 8.63
N THR A 330 13.18 -1.55 9.20
CA THR A 330 12.70 -0.24 9.66
C THR A 330 12.07 0.62 8.56
N ALA A 331 12.34 0.36 7.27
CA ALA A 331 11.75 1.11 6.18
C ALA A 331 10.26 0.79 5.97
N PHE A 332 9.88 -0.50 6.00
CA PHE A 332 8.54 -0.96 5.60
C PHE A 332 7.91 -2.02 6.52
N TYR A 333 8.73 -2.68 7.32
CA TYR A 333 8.36 -3.77 8.22
C TYR A 333 8.89 -3.51 9.64
N PRO A 334 8.67 -2.31 10.23
CA PRO A 334 9.24 -1.96 11.53
C PRO A 334 8.70 -2.83 12.67
N MET A 335 7.57 -3.51 12.44
CA MET A 335 6.98 -4.46 13.36
C MET A 335 6.69 -5.78 12.64
N ASN A 336 7.27 -6.86 13.17
CA ASN A 336 6.99 -8.22 12.72
C ASN A 336 5.52 -8.60 13.03
N TRP A 337 4.91 -9.42 12.16
CA TRP A 337 3.55 -9.94 12.30
C TRP A 337 3.22 -10.55 13.67
N ILE A 338 4.18 -11.11 14.40
CA ILE A 338 4.00 -11.64 15.78
C ILE A 338 3.75 -10.50 16.78
N ARG A 339 4.41 -9.35 16.60
CA ARG A 339 4.38 -8.20 17.50
C ARG A 339 3.43 -7.09 17.03
N ILE A 340 2.82 -7.22 15.85
CA ILE A 340 1.98 -6.17 15.26
C ILE A 340 0.82 -5.75 16.16
N LYS A 341 0.31 -6.68 16.96
CA LYS A 341 -0.76 -6.45 17.94
C LYS A 341 -0.45 -5.27 18.88
N GLY A 342 0.83 -5.05 19.23
CA GLY A 342 1.25 -3.97 20.12
C GLY A 342 0.99 -2.57 19.55
N LEU A 343 0.76 -2.42 18.24
CA LEU A 343 0.41 -1.13 17.65
C LEU A 343 -1.07 -0.77 17.80
N PHE A 344 -1.95 -1.76 18.00
CA PHE A 344 -3.40 -1.60 18.03
C PHE A 344 -3.97 -1.33 19.43
N PHE A 345 -3.23 -1.68 20.48
CA PHE A 345 -3.68 -1.54 21.87
C PHE A 345 -3.13 -0.26 22.51
N ASN A 346 -3.95 0.41 23.32
CA ASN A 346 -3.56 1.52 24.15
C ASN A 346 -3.22 1.01 25.56
N ALA A 347 -1.93 0.90 25.85
CA ALA A 347 -1.48 0.68 27.21
C ALA A 347 -1.67 1.99 28.01
N LYS A 348 -2.79 2.11 28.74
CA LYS A 348 -3.18 3.31 29.51
C LYS A 348 -2.07 3.90 30.40
N ASN A 349 -1.12 3.07 30.84
CA ASN A 349 -0.01 3.48 31.71
C ASN A 349 1.29 3.83 30.96
N ASP A 350 1.31 3.80 29.62
CA ASP A 350 2.54 3.96 28.83
C ASP A 350 2.44 5.02 27.71
N SER A 351 1.80 6.15 28.04
CA SER A 351 1.61 7.27 27.10
C SER A 351 2.94 7.79 26.53
N ARG A 352 4.01 7.81 27.35
CA ARG A 352 5.35 8.23 26.89
C ARG A 352 5.93 7.29 25.84
N TRP A 353 5.81 5.97 26.04
CA TRP A 353 6.25 5.01 25.03
C TRP A 353 5.44 5.10 23.74
N ILE A 354 4.11 5.23 23.82
CA ILE A 354 3.27 5.41 22.63
C ILE A 354 3.73 6.63 21.84
N GLN A 355 3.92 7.77 22.52
CA GLN A 355 4.40 9.00 21.89
C GLN A 355 5.79 8.84 21.28
N ALA A 356 6.75 8.28 22.03
CA ALA A 356 8.09 8.02 21.54
C ALA A 356 8.08 7.08 20.32
N LYS A 357 7.21 6.06 20.31
CA LYS A 357 7.11 5.12 19.20
C LYS A 357 6.50 5.75 17.96
N VAL A 358 5.47 6.60 18.12
CA VAL A 358 4.90 7.37 17.00
C VAL A 358 5.95 8.30 16.38
N LEU A 359 6.74 9.01 17.20
CA LEU A 359 7.83 9.86 16.74
C LEU A 359 8.89 9.04 15.98
N GLU A 360 9.35 7.93 16.56
CA GLU A 360 10.33 7.04 15.92
C GLU A 360 9.84 6.54 14.55
N LEU A 361 8.57 6.13 14.45
CA LEU A 361 7.98 5.64 13.20
C LEU A 361 7.94 6.75 12.15
N ASN A 362 7.44 7.94 12.49
CA ASN A 362 7.41 9.09 11.58
C ASN A 362 8.82 9.52 11.14
N GLU A 363 9.82 9.41 12.02
CA GLU A 363 11.20 9.81 11.72
C GLU A 363 11.98 8.79 10.89
N LYS A 364 11.71 7.48 11.01
CA LYS A 364 12.58 6.44 10.44
C LYS A 364 11.92 5.55 9.39
N THR A 365 10.59 5.52 9.34
CA THR A 365 9.83 4.55 8.55
C THR A 365 9.22 5.21 7.32
N TYR A 366 9.24 4.52 6.17
CA TYR A 366 8.54 4.97 4.96
C TYR A 366 7.07 4.52 4.97
N GLY A 367 6.80 3.28 5.37
CA GLY A 367 5.46 2.79 5.62
C GLY A 367 5.41 1.62 6.59
N ILE A 368 4.22 1.30 7.09
CA ILE A 368 4.02 0.21 8.05
C ILE A 368 3.08 -0.82 7.44
N HIS A 369 3.58 -2.01 7.15
CA HIS A 369 2.74 -3.15 6.79
C HIS A 369 1.97 -3.66 8.02
N LEU A 370 0.64 -3.72 7.93
CA LEU A 370 -0.24 -4.07 9.04
C LEU A 370 -0.52 -5.57 9.16
N TRP A 371 -0.11 -6.39 8.18
CA TRP A 371 -0.30 -7.83 8.20
C TRP A 371 -1.78 -8.22 8.41
N ASN A 372 -2.68 -7.78 7.53
CA ASN A 372 -4.13 -7.90 7.71
C ASN A 372 -4.60 -9.34 7.99
N ARG A 373 -3.90 -10.37 7.51
CA ARG A 373 -4.19 -11.76 7.89
C ARG A 373 -4.17 -11.97 9.41
N GLN A 374 -3.28 -11.27 10.11
CA GLN A 374 -3.12 -11.29 11.56
C GLN A 374 -3.93 -10.19 12.24
N SER A 375 -3.97 -8.98 11.68
CA SER A 375 -4.48 -7.80 12.39
C SER A 375 -5.94 -7.44 12.09
N LYS A 376 -6.57 -8.00 11.04
CA LYS A 376 -7.91 -7.58 10.58
C LYS A 376 -9.00 -7.59 11.65
N SER A 377 -8.93 -8.54 12.60
CA SER A 377 -9.93 -8.71 13.67
C SER A 377 -9.60 -7.91 14.93
N MET A 378 -8.41 -7.31 15.02
CA MET A 378 -8.04 -6.49 16.18
C MET A 378 -8.87 -5.22 16.17
N LYS A 379 -9.26 -4.65 17.31
CA LYS A 379 -9.86 -3.31 17.36
C LYS A 379 -8.72 -2.28 17.41
N ILE A 380 -8.87 -1.16 16.70
CA ILE A 380 -7.96 0.00 16.90
C ILE A 380 -8.46 0.68 18.17
N GLU A 381 -7.68 0.63 19.24
CA GLU A 381 -8.03 1.31 20.48
C GLU A 381 -7.68 2.79 20.40
N GLN A 382 -8.58 3.64 20.91
CA GLN A 382 -8.36 5.08 20.99
C GLN A 382 -7.08 5.38 21.78
N GLY A 383 -6.23 6.24 21.23
CA GLY A 383 -4.93 6.61 21.78
C GLY A 383 -3.81 5.62 21.50
N SER A 384 -4.07 4.49 20.84
CA SER A 384 -3.03 3.55 20.37
C SER A 384 -2.11 4.18 19.32
N ILE A 385 -1.03 3.49 18.97
CA ILE A 385 -0.09 3.97 17.95
C ILE A 385 -0.79 4.09 16.59
N ILE A 386 -1.55 3.07 16.17
CA ILE A 386 -2.28 3.10 14.90
C ILE A 386 -3.33 4.22 14.89
N ASP A 387 -4.08 4.39 15.98
CA ASP A 387 -5.06 5.47 16.10
C ASP A 387 -4.41 6.83 15.86
N ARG A 388 -3.30 7.12 16.55
CA ARG A 388 -2.56 8.38 16.40
C ARG A 388 -1.97 8.58 15.00
N LEU A 389 -1.48 7.52 14.37
CA LEU A 389 -0.96 7.58 13.00
C LEU A 389 -2.08 7.87 12.00
N ILE A 390 -3.24 7.20 12.13
CA ILE A 390 -4.41 7.47 11.28
C ILE A 390 -4.87 8.92 11.46
N SER A 391 -5.04 9.39 12.68
CA SER A 391 -5.51 10.76 12.95
C SER A 391 -4.57 11.84 12.41
N THR A 392 -3.27 11.56 12.25
CA THR A 392 -2.29 12.53 11.75
C THR A 392 -2.02 12.44 10.25
N HIS A 393 -2.39 11.31 9.62
CA HIS A 393 -2.13 11.03 8.21
C HIS A 393 -3.41 10.88 7.37
N CYS A 394 -4.59 11.11 7.94
CA CYS A 394 -5.83 11.18 7.18
C CYS A 394 -5.90 12.45 6.31
N VAL A 395 -6.71 12.40 5.26
CA VAL A 395 -6.98 13.52 4.34
C VAL A 395 -8.47 13.86 4.27
N VAL A 396 -9.32 12.85 4.45
CA VAL A 396 -10.77 12.98 4.63
C VAL A 396 -11.10 13.05 6.13
N CYS A 397 -10.43 12.23 6.95
CA CYS A 397 -10.54 12.25 8.41
C CYS A 397 -11.97 12.04 8.96
N ASN A 398 -12.83 11.29 8.26
CA ASN A 398 -14.13 10.90 8.82
C ASN A 398 -13.93 9.96 10.02
N ASP A 399 -14.76 10.09 11.07
CA ASP A 399 -14.61 9.38 12.35
C ASP A 399 -14.27 7.87 12.18
N ILE A 400 -13.21 7.42 12.86
CA ILE A 400 -12.59 6.09 12.80
C ILE A 400 -13.55 4.99 13.25
#